data_AF-A0A3D5MQV1-F1
#
_entry.id   AF-A0A3D5MQV1-F1
#
_cell.length_a   1.000
_cell.length_b   1.000
_cell.length_c   1.000
_cell.angle_alpha   90.00
_cell.angle_beta   90.00
_cell.angle_gamma   90.00
#
_symmetry.space_group_name_H-M   'P 1'
#
loop_
_entity.id
_entity.type
_entity.pdbx_description
1 polymer ?
#
loop_
_entity_poly.entity_id
_entity_poly.type
_entity_poly.pdbx_seq_one_letter_code
_entity_poly.pdbx_strand_id
1 'polypeptide(L)'
;MIENDINYKNLEELMPKLLKADLYKDQKFECCLHCHNTHFIKHGKYKGIQRYMCSKCGRTFSSTTNSLWYYSKKDSNIWVKYIELFLQRKTLRKCAAELKINL
;
A
#
# COMPACT_ATOMS: atom_id res chain seq x y z
N MET A 1 15.13 23.65 7.33
CA MET A 1 15.80 22.34 7.48
C MET A 1 14.75 21.42 8.08
N ILE A 2 14.32 20.37 7.36
CA ILE A 2 13.43 19.38 7.95
C ILE A 2 14.24 18.73 9.08
N GLU A 3 13.77 18.82 10.32
CA GLU A 3 14.39 18.14 11.45
C GLU A 3 14.39 16.64 11.13
N ASN A 4 15.58 16.09 10.94
CA ASN A 4 15.73 14.65 10.80
C ASN A 4 15.33 14.04 12.14
N ASP A 5 14.21 13.34 12.16
CA ASP A 5 13.94 12.36 13.21
C ASP A 5 14.96 11.23 13.05
N ILE A 6 16.15 11.42 13.61
CA ILE A 6 17.31 10.52 13.50
C ILE A 6 16.96 9.12 14.05
N ASN A 7 15.95 9.01 14.91
CA ASN A 7 15.54 7.77 15.56
C ASN A 7 14.24 7.17 15.01
N TYR A 8 13.61 7.79 14.01
CA TYR A 8 12.35 7.32 13.42
C TYR A 8 11.25 7.01 14.44
N LYS A 9 11.28 7.64 15.63
CA LYS A 9 10.30 7.37 16.70
C LYS A 9 8.86 7.64 16.23
N ASN A 10 8.70 8.66 15.39
CA ASN A 10 7.42 8.98 14.78
C ASN A 10 6.91 7.88 13.83
N LEU A 11 7.81 7.11 13.20
CA LEU A 11 7.44 6.00 12.31
C LEU A 11 6.94 4.78 13.11
N GLU A 12 7.57 4.49 14.25
CA GLU A 12 7.14 3.42 15.16
C GLU A 12 5.73 3.68 15.72
N GLU A 13 5.41 4.94 16.07
CA GLU A 13 4.06 5.30 16.53
C GLU A 13 3.00 5.27 15.42
N LEU A 14 3.40 5.45 14.16
CA LEU A 14 2.53 5.34 13.00
C LEU A 14 2.30 3.88 12.57
N MET A 15 3.15 2.91 12.96
CA MET A 15 3.05 1.49 12.61
C MET A 15 1.64 0.89 12.74
N PRO A 16 0.95 1.00 13.90
CA PRO A 16 -0.38 0.40 14.05
C PRO A 16 -1.46 1.11 13.21
N LYS A 17 -1.20 2.33 12.73
CA LYS A 17 -2.11 3.12 11.89
C LYS A 17 -1.88 2.91 10.39
N LEU A 18 -0.74 2.33 10.01
CA LEU A 18 -0.38 1.99 8.62
C LEU A 18 -0.95 0.63 8.19
N LEU A 19 -2.10 0.23 8.73
CA LEU A 19 -2.80 -0.95 8.26
C LEU A 19 -3.44 -0.66 6.90
N LYS A 20 -3.22 -1.59 5.96
CA LYS A 20 -3.70 -1.52 4.57
C LYS A 20 -5.20 -1.21 4.46
N ALA A 21 -6.00 -1.63 5.44
CA ALA A 21 -7.44 -1.40 5.44
C ALA A 21 -7.80 0.03 5.89
N ASP A 22 -7.06 0.60 6.83
CA ASP A 22 -7.40 1.88 7.45
C ASP A 22 -7.02 3.08 6.57
N LEU A 23 -5.84 3.03 5.94
CA LEU A 23 -5.36 4.12 5.08
C LEU A 23 -6.22 4.35 3.83
N TYR A 24 -6.90 3.31 3.36
CA TYR A 24 -7.67 3.37 2.11
C TYR A 24 -9.16 3.11 2.33
N LYS A 25 -9.63 3.07 3.58
CA LYS A 25 -11.01 2.69 3.91
C LYS A 25 -12.06 3.55 3.21
N ASP A 26 -11.79 4.85 3.12
CA ASP A 26 -12.75 5.87 2.65
C ASP A 26 -12.50 6.31 1.21
N GLN A 27 -11.73 5.54 0.43
CA GLN A 27 -11.46 5.89 -0.96
C GLN A 27 -12.74 5.82 -1.80
N LYS A 28 -13.15 6.96 -2.35
CA LYS A 28 -14.25 7.07 -3.30
C LYS A 28 -13.72 7.02 -4.73
N PHE A 29 -14.50 6.42 -5.62
CA PHE A 29 -14.16 6.27 -7.03
C PHE A 29 -15.22 6.93 -7.89
N GLU A 30 -14.80 7.83 -8.78
CA GLU A 30 -15.66 8.39 -9.82
C GLU A 30 -15.51 7.63 -11.15
N CYS A 31 -14.36 6.96 -11.32
CA CYS A 31 -14.07 6.17 -12.52
C CYS A 31 -13.17 4.97 -12.21
N CYS A 32 -13.05 4.07 -13.19
CA CYS A 32 -12.15 2.93 -13.14
C CYS A 32 -10.68 3.38 -13.11
N LEU A 33 -9.93 2.91 -12.12
CA LEU A 33 -8.49 3.20 -11.96
C LEU A 33 -7.56 2.66 -13.07
N HIS A 34 -8.09 1.89 -14.03
CA HIS A 34 -7.31 1.31 -15.13
C HIS A 34 -7.56 1.98 -16.47
N CYS A 35 -8.79 2.43 -16.74
CA CYS A 35 -9.20 2.93 -18.05
C CYS A 35 -10.06 4.21 -17.98
N HIS A 36 -10.26 4.76 -16.78
CA HIS A 36 -11.02 5.98 -16.51
C HIS A 36 -12.49 5.97 -16.97
N ASN A 37 -13.05 4.79 -17.25
CA ASN A 37 -14.48 4.64 -17.51
C ASN A 37 -15.29 4.89 -16.23
N THR A 38 -16.36 5.67 -16.32
CA THR A 38 -17.23 6.03 -15.18
C THR A 38 -18.17 4.89 -14.77
N HIS A 39 -18.39 3.92 -15.65
CA HIS A 39 -19.26 2.77 -15.35
C HIS A 39 -18.48 1.58 -14.78
N PHE A 40 -18.85 1.17 -13.57
CA PHE A 40 -18.36 -0.01 -12.88
C PHE A 40 -19.39 -0.50 -11.86
N ILE A 41 -19.31 -1.78 -11.49
CA ILE A 41 -20.23 -2.42 -10.53
C ILE A 41 -19.48 -2.93 -9.30
N LYS A 42 -20.20 -3.17 -8.19
CA LYS A 42 -19.66 -3.92 -7.05
C LYS A 42 -19.45 -5.39 -7.45
N HIS A 43 -18.28 -5.94 -7.13
CA HIS A 43 -17.86 -7.28 -7.55
C HIS A 43 -17.31 -8.08 -6.35
N GLY A 44 -18.18 -8.34 -5.37
CA GLY A 44 -17.84 -9.10 -4.16
C GLY A 44 -16.83 -8.39 -3.24
N LYS A 45 -16.36 -9.11 -2.22
CA LYS A 45 -15.36 -8.63 -1.26
C LYS A 45 -14.18 -9.60 -1.18
N TYR A 46 -12.98 -9.09 -0.96
CA TYR A 46 -11.81 -9.91 -0.67
C TYR A 46 -11.14 -9.39 0.60
N LYS A 47 -10.97 -10.28 1.61
CA LYS A 47 -10.44 -9.91 2.93
C LYS A 47 -11.16 -8.68 3.54
N GLY A 48 -12.49 -8.64 3.42
CA GLY A 48 -13.33 -7.53 3.90
C GLY A 48 -13.37 -6.30 2.99
N ILE A 49 -12.48 -6.18 1.99
CA ILE A 49 -12.39 -5.02 1.10
C ILE A 49 -13.32 -5.20 -0.09
N GLN A 50 -14.12 -4.17 -0.38
CA GLN A 50 -15.00 -4.14 -1.54
C GLN A 50 -14.18 -4.09 -2.84
N ARG A 51 -14.50 -5.00 -3.77
CA ARG A 51 -13.97 -4.96 -5.13
C ARG A 51 -15.03 -4.37 -6.06
N TYR A 52 -14.55 -3.71 -7.11
CA TYR A 52 -15.34 -3.15 -8.19
C TYR A 52 -14.86 -3.74 -9.51
N MET A 53 -15.74 -3.92 -10.48
CA MET A 53 -15.42 -4.40 -11.82
C MET A 53 -15.86 -3.36 -12.84
N CYS A 54 -14.93 -2.95 -13.71
CA CYS A 54 -15.25 -2.01 -14.78
C CYS A 54 -15.99 -2.70 -15.91
N SER A 55 -17.08 -2.09 -16.40
CA SER A 55 -17.86 -2.63 -17.52
C SER A 55 -17.13 -2.53 -18.86
N LYS A 56 -16.22 -1.56 -19.02
CA LYS A 56 -15.48 -1.34 -20.28
C LYS A 56 -14.26 -2.25 -20.42
N CYS A 57 -13.38 -2.30 -19.42
CA CYS A 57 -12.12 -3.05 -19.51
C CYS A 57 -12.16 -4.41 -18.82
N GLY A 58 -13.26 -4.76 -18.13
CA GLY A 58 -13.43 -6.02 -17.39
C GLY A 58 -12.52 -6.17 -16.16
N ARG A 59 -11.59 -5.23 -15.91
CA ARG A 59 -10.64 -5.31 -14.80
C ARG A 59 -11.31 -4.96 -13.49
N THR A 60 -10.88 -5.65 -12.44
CA THR A 60 -11.30 -5.31 -11.07
C THR A 60 -10.36 -4.31 -10.40
N PHE A 61 -10.90 -3.47 -9.54
CA PHE A 61 -10.14 -2.58 -8.67
C PHE A 61 -10.80 -2.50 -7.29
N SER A 62 -10.12 -1.91 -6.32
CA SER A 62 -10.58 -1.75 -4.93
C SER A 62 -9.92 -0.50 -4.33
N SER A 63 -10.25 -0.18 -3.08
CA SER A 63 -9.51 0.83 -2.28
C SER A 63 -8.00 0.57 -2.19
N THR A 64 -7.56 -0.67 -2.39
CA THR A 64 -6.13 -1.00 -2.33
C THR A 64 -5.46 -1.07 -3.71
N THR A 65 -6.19 -0.76 -4.78
CA THR A 65 -5.59 -0.69 -6.11
C THR A 65 -4.72 0.56 -6.22
N ASN A 66 -3.50 0.38 -6.74
CA ASN A 66 -2.46 1.41 -6.78
C ASN A 66 -2.01 1.93 -5.40
N SER A 67 -2.29 1.20 -4.31
CA SER A 67 -1.72 1.50 -3.01
C SER A 67 -0.25 1.04 -2.89
N LEU A 68 0.44 1.51 -1.85
CA LEU A 68 1.81 1.08 -1.54
C LEU A 68 1.93 -0.45 -1.40
N TRP A 69 0.89 -1.10 -0.87
CA TRP A 69 0.83 -2.55 -0.67
C TRP A 69 0.12 -3.29 -1.80
N TYR A 70 -0.07 -2.66 -2.95
CA TYR A 70 -0.70 -3.32 -4.09
C TYR A 70 0.19 -4.45 -4.61
N TYR A 71 -0.39 -5.64 -4.78
CA TYR A 71 0.30 -6.91 -5.09
C TYR A 71 1.40 -7.38 -4.12
N SER A 72 1.72 -6.62 -3.07
CA SER A 72 2.72 -7.06 -2.11
C SER A 72 2.23 -8.29 -1.35
N LYS A 73 3.06 -9.33 -1.33
CA LYS A 73 2.88 -10.53 -0.50
C LYS A 73 3.55 -10.36 0.87
N LYS A 74 4.15 -9.20 1.15
CA LYS A 74 4.85 -8.90 2.40
C LYS A 74 3.90 -8.23 3.38
N ASP A 75 4.07 -8.56 4.65
CA ASP A 75 3.31 -7.97 5.74
C ASP A 75 3.64 -6.47 5.91
N SER A 76 2.73 -5.71 6.51
CA SER A 76 2.92 -4.28 6.78
C SER A 76 4.18 -4.01 7.62
N ASN A 77 4.54 -4.90 8.54
CA ASN A 77 5.75 -4.75 9.36
C ASN A 77 7.04 -4.77 8.52
N ILE A 78 7.09 -5.60 7.46
CA ILE A 78 8.24 -5.64 6.55
C ILE A 78 8.34 -4.33 5.76
N TRP A 79 7.21 -3.79 5.32
CA TRP A 79 7.16 -2.50 4.63
C TRP A 79 7.62 -1.35 5.50
N VAL A 80 7.18 -1.29 6.77
CA VAL A 80 7.61 -0.23 7.67
C VAL A 80 9.12 -0.28 7.90
N LYS A 81 9.66 -1.46 8.21
CA LYS A 81 11.12 -1.63 8.34
C LYS A 81 11.84 -1.28 7.04
N TYR A 82 11.30 -1.65 5.88
CA TYR A 82 11.88 -1.23 4.60
C TYR A 82 11.92 0.29 4.44
N ILE A 83 10.84 1.00 4.79
CA ILE A 83 10.79 2.47 4.76
C ILE A 83 11.85 3.06 5.70
N GLU A 84 11.98 2.53 6.92
CA GLU A 84 13.00 2.95 7.88
C GLU A 84 14.41 2.81 7.29
N LEU A 85 14.75 1.64 6.74
CA LEU A 85 16.05 1.37 6.11
C LEU A 85 16.29 2.26 4.88
N PHE A 86 15.24 2.53 4.10
CA PHE A 86 15.29 3.43 2.96
C PHE A 86 15.57 4.88 3.38
N LEU A 87 14.92 5.36 4.45
CA LEU A 87 15.17 6.69 5.02
C LEU A 87 16.57 6.81 5.62
N GLN A 88 17.14 5.70 6.11
CA GLN A 88 18.55 5.59 6.50
C GLN A 88 19.52 5.55 5.30
N ARG A 89 19.01 5.69 4.06
CA ARG A 89 19.77 5.64 2.81
C ARG A 89 20.54 4.33 2.60
N LYS A 90 20.04 3.22 3.16
CA LYS A 90 20.63 1.89 2.92
C LYS A 90 20.34 1.46 1.48
N THR A 91 21.28 0.72 0.88
CA THR A 91 21.10 0.18 -0.48
C THR A 91 20.05 -0.92 -0.50
N LEU A 92 19.41 -1.14 -1.66
CA LEU A 92 18.40 -2.19 -1.83
C LEU A 92 18.90 -3.57 -1.39
N ARG A 93 20.17 -3.91 -1.69
CA ARG A 93 20.79 -5.18 -1.29
C ARG A 93 20.93 -5.28 0.24
N LYS A 94 21.29 -4.18 0.91
CA LYS A 94 21.38 -4.14 2.37
C LYS A 94 20.00 -4.27 3.01
N CYS A 95 18.98 -3.59 2.47
CA CYS A 95 17.60 -3.76 2.90
C CYS A 95 17.12 -5.21 2.73
N ALA A 96 17.39 -5.83 1.58
CA ALA A 96 17.02 -7.22 1.31
C ALA A 96 17.67 -8.20 2.30
N ALA A 97 18.97 -8.02 2.59
CA ALA A 97 19.70 -8.83 3.55
C ALA A 97 19.16 -8.66 4.99
N GLU A 98 18.95 -7.42 5.44
CA GLU A 98 18.46 -7.15 6.80
C GLU A 98 17.01 -7.64 7.00
N LEU A 99 16.15 -7.50 5.98
CA LEU A 99 14.76 -7.93 6.03
C LEU A 99 14.55 -9.41 5.67
N LYS A 100 15.62 -10.12 5.26
CA LYS A 100 15.58 -11.51 4.79
C LYS A 100 14.54 -11.70 3.66
N ILE A 101 14.55 -10.79 2.70
CA ILE A 101 13.71 -10.86 1.49
C ILE A 101 14.58 -10.99 0.25
N ASN A 102 14.02 -11.62 -0.79
CA ASN A 102 14.65 -11.62 -2.11
C ASN A 102 14.46 -10.25 -2.75
N LEU A 103 15.49 -9.80 -3.46
CA LEU A 103 15.45 -8.61 -4.31
C LEU A 103 14.88 -8.97 -5.69
#